data_AF-A0A1G7MI84-F1
#
_entry.id   AF-A0A1G7MI84-F1
#
_cell.length_a   1.000
_cell.length_b   1.000
_cell.length_c   1.000
_cell.angle_alpha   90.00
_cell.angle_beta   90.00
_cell.angle_gamma   90.00
#
_symmetry.space_group_name_H-M   'P 1'
#
loop_
_entity.id
_entity.type
_entity.pdbx_description
1 polymer ?
#
loop_
_entity_poly.entity_id
_entity_poly.type
_entity_poly.pdbx_seq_one_letter_code
_entity_poly.pdbx_strand_id
1 'polypeptide(L)'
;MHKEGIVNRLVVRTQETQIKIEVTPVMRGCVFEPRTMQVSRTVSDAFGYAETQVVSFNDLYAGKLVAALDRQHPRDLFDVRDLLANEGVTEPLRQAFLAYIVSPIDWRSRCLRQTDAISVQISRKISGA
;
A
#
# COMPACT_ATOMS: atom_id res chain seq x y z
N MET A 1 -5.75 18.84 -25.48
CA MET A 1 -4.46 18.51 -24.85
C MET A 1 -4.42 17.01 -24.64
N HIS A 2 -3.33 16.36 -25.05
CA HIS A 2 -3.21 14.91 -25.19
C HIS A 2 -3.57 14.14 -23.91
N LYS A 3 -4.43 13.12 -24.04
CA LYS A 3 -4.54 12.05 -23.03
C LYS A 3 -3.25 11.24 -23.12
N GLU A 4 -2.27 11.53 -22.27
CA GLU A 4 -1.20 10.58 -22.02
C GLU A 4 -1.84 9.26 -21.59
N GLY A 5 -1.46 8.16 -22.24
CA GLY A 5 -1.97 6.83 -21.93
C GLY A 5 -1.42 6.36 -20.58
N ILE A 6 -2.07 6.73 -19.49
CA ILE A 6 -1.64 6.30 -18.15
C ILE A 6 -1.87 4.79 -18.01
N VAL A 7 -0.78 4.03 -17.91
CA VAL A 7 -0.82 2.58 -17.68
C VAL A 7 -1.02 2.31 -16.19
N ASN A 8 -2.24 1.96 -15.79
CA ASN A 8 -2.61 1.72 -14.38
C ASN A 8 -2.61 0.24 -13.98
N ARG A 9 -2.35 -0.67 -14.92
CA ARG A 9 -2.35 -2.12 -14.67
C ARG A 9 -1.30 -2.80 -15.52
N LEU A 10 -0.48 -3.63 -14.88
CA LEU A 10 0.47 -4.53 -15.51
C LEU A 10 0.21 -5.95 -15.01
N VAL A 11 0.18 -6.91 -15.92
CA VAL A 11 0.07 -8.33 -15.57
C VAL A 11 1.33 -9.03 -16.05
N VAL A 12 2.08 -9.60 -15.11
CA VAL A 12 3.27 -10.41 -15.38
C VAL A 12 2.90 -11.87 -15.16
N ARG A 13 3.19 -12.74 -16.12
CA ARG A 13 2.75 -14.15 -16.07
C ARG A 13 3.87 -15.09 -16.53
N THR A 14 4.02 -16.20 -15.82
CA THR A 14 4.79 -17.39 -16.21
C THR A 14 3.83 -18.58 -16.41
N GLN A 15 4.35 -19.78 -16.64
CA GLN A 15 3.51 -20.98 -16.69
C GLN A 15 2.87 -21.32 -15.34
N GLU A 16 3.53 -21.00 -14.23
CA GLU A 16 3.15 -21.41 -12.88
C GLU A 16 2.52 -20.28 -12.04
N THR A 17 2.70 -19.01 -12.42
CA THR A 17 2.28 -17.87 -11.58
C THR A 17 1.86 -16.67 -12.41
N GLN A 18 0.89 -15.91 -11.89
CA GLN A 18 0.46 -14.64 -12.45
C GLN A 18 0.46 -13.56 -11.36
N ILE A 19 1.14 -12.45 -11.63
CA ILE A 19 1.26 -11.29 -10.76
C ILE A 19 0.50 -10.13 -11.40
N LYS A 20 -0.47 -9.58 -10.68
CA LYS A 20 -1.22 -8.39 -11.08
C LYS A 20 -0.69 -7.19 -10.31
N ILE A 21 -0.15 -6.22 -11.03
CA ILE A 21 0.34 -4.96 -10.50
C ILE A 21 -0.67 -3.89 -10.89
N GLU A 22 -1.27 -3.25 -9.90
CA GLU A 22 -2.24 -2.17 -10.11
C GLU A 22 -1.70 -0.89 -9.51
N VAL A 23 -1.67 0.15 -10.32
CA VAL A 23 -1.33 1.51 -9.89
C VAL A 23 -2.64 2.25 -9.73
N THR A 24 -2.98 2.57 -8.49
CA THR A 24 -4.04 3.53 -8.23
C THR A 24 -3.36 4.88 -8.02
N PRO A 25 -3.49 5.84 -8.94
CA PRO A 25 -2.96 7.17 -8.71
C PRO A 25 -3.73 7.79 -7.53
N VAL A 26 -3.10 7.76 -6.36
CA VAL A 26 -3.63 8.41 -5.16
C VAL A 26 -3.31 9.89 -5.28
N MET A 27 -4.33 10.71 -5.52
CA MET A 27 -4.19 12.18 -5.54
C MET A 27 -4.05 12.77 -4.14
N ARG A 28 -4.22 11.94 -3.11
CA ARG A 28 -4.01 12.25 -1.70
C ARG A 28 -2.75 11.49 -1.31
N GLY A 29 -1.66 12.19 -1.04
CA GLY A 29 -0.51 11.57 -0.39
C GLY A 29 -0.92 10.84 0.90
N CYS A 30 -0.02 10.03 1.45
CA CYS A 30 -0.27 9.39 2.75
C CYS A 30 -0.27 10.45 3.88
N VAL A 31 -1.05 10.22 4.94
CA VAL A 31 -1.07 11.11 6.12
C VAL A 31 0.27 11.01 6.85
N PHE A 32 0.82 9.80 6.93
CA PHE A 32 2.13 9.53 7.48
C PHE A 32 3.09 9.10 6.38
N GLU A 33 4.39 9.33 6.62
CA GLU A 33 5.43 8.92 5.68
C GLU A 33 5.42 7.39 5.47
N PRO A 34 5.70 6.92 4.24
CA PRO A 34 5.96 5.52 3.97
C PRO A 34 7.10 4.99 4.86
N ARG A 35 7.10 3.69 5.10
CA ARG A 35 8.18 3.00 5.82
C ARG A 35 8.88 2.02 4.90
N THR A 36 10.20 1.92 5.04
CA THR A 36 10.94 0.81 4.45
C THR A 36 10.54 -0.50 5.14
N MET A 37 10.16 -1.51 4.37
CA MET A 37 9.85 -2.84 4.86
C MET A 37 10.67 -3.88 4.10
N GLN A 38 11.41 -4.68 4.86
CA GLN A 38 12.17 -5.81 4.36
C GLN A 38 11.24 -6.99 4.07
N VAL A 39 11.64 -7.83 3.11
CA VAL A 39 10.96 -9.11 2.89
C VAL A 39 11.06 -10.01 4.11
N SER A 40 10.13 -10.97 4.23
CA SER A 40 10.19 -11.95 5.33
C SER A 40 11.46 -12.78 5.26
N ARG A 41 11.88 -13.32 6.41
CA ARG A 41 13.07 -14.18 6.49
C ARG A 41 12.99 -15.36 5.51
N THR A 42 11.83 -16.01 5.40
CA THR A 42 11.61 -17.11 4.45
C THR A 42 11.86 -16.69 3.01
N VAL A 43 11.42 -15.49 2.61
CA VAL A 43 11.66 -14.97 1.26
C VAL A 43 13.13 -14.59 1.08
N SER A 44 13.74 -13.96 2.09
CA SER A 44 15.15 -13.58 2.05
C SER A 44 16.08 -14.79 1.95
N ASP A 45 15.78 -15.87 2.68
CA ASP A 45 16.59 -17.10 2.69
C ASP A 45 16.50 -17.84 1.34
N ALA A 46 15.33 -17.81 0.69
CA ALA A 46 15.10 -18.49 -0.58
C ALA A 46 15.53 -17.68 -1.81
N PHE A 47 15.37 -16.35 -1.80
CA PHE A 47 15.51 -15.50 -2.99
C PHE A 47 16.51 -14.34 -2.84
N GLY A 48 17.06 -14.15 -1.64
CA GLY A 48 17.96 -13.05 -1.31
C GLY A 48 17.23 -11.83 -0.72
N TYR A 49 18.03 -10.90 -0.20
CA TYR A 49 17.52 -9.72 0.49
C TYR A 49 16.86 -8.72 -0.47
N ALA A 50 15.68 -8.24 -0.09
CA ALA A 50 15.01 -7.12 -0.73
C ALA A 50 14.23 -6.29 0.31
N GLU A 51 14.05 -5.01 0.02
CA GLU A 51 13.21 -4.10 0.77
C GLU A 51 12.47 -3.14 -0.15
N THR A 52 11.37 -2.58 0.33
CA THR A 52 10.59 -1.61 -0.43
C THR A 52 9.87 -0.62 0.47
N GLN A 53 9.48 0.52 -0.08
CA GLN A 53 8.60 1.45 0.58
C GLN A 53 7.18 0.88 0.63
N VAL A 54 6.63 0.78 1.84
CA VAL A 54 5.23 0.43 2.07
C VAL A 54 4.53 1.58 2.77
N VAL A 55 3.24 1.73 2.50
CA VAL A 55 2.39 2.68 3.21
C VAL A 55 2.48 2.46 4.73
N SER A 56 2.37 3.54 5.49
CA SER A 56 2.38 3.47 6.95
C SER A 56 1.28 2.53 7.45
N PHE A 57 1.48 1.94 8.63
CA PHE A 57 0.47 1.08 9.26
C PHE A 57 -0.87 1.81 9.43
N ASN A 58 -0.82 3.08 9.83
CA ASN A 58 -2.00 3.90 10.10
C ASN A 58 -2.78 4.19 8.82
N ASP A 59 -2.09 4.56 7.75
CA ASP A 59 -2.71 4.82 6.44
C ASP A 59 -3.27 3.54 5.81
N LEU A 60 -2.58 2.41 5.97
CA LEU A 60 -3.04 1.11 5.49
C LEU A 60 -4.37 0.73 6.14
N TYR A 61 -4.43 0.75 7.48
CA TYR A 61 -5.64 0.36 8.20
C TYR A 61 -6.74 1.40 8.12
N ALA A 62 -6.42 2.69 8.02
CA ALA A 62 -7.40 3.73 7.70
C ALA A 62 -8.12 3.44 6.37
N GLY A 63 -7.37 3.07 5.33
CA GLY A 63 -7.93 2.66 4.04
C GLY A 63 -8.81 1.43 4.14
N LYS A 64 -8.39 0.41 4.90
CA LYS A 64 -9.19 -0.80 5.15
C LYS A 64 -10.48 -0.51 5.92
N LEU A 65 -10.44 0.36 6.92
CA LEU A 65 -11.62 0.79 7.68
C LEU A 65 -12.61 1.54 6.79
N VAL A 66 -12.14 2.46 5.95
CA VAL A 66 -13.00 3.16 4.97
C VAL A 66 -13.61 2.16 3.98
N ALA A 67 -12.83 1.21 3.46
CA ALA A 67 -13.35 0.17 2.57
C ALA A 67 -14.39 -0.72 3.25
N ALA A 68 -14.15 -1.13 4.51
CA ALA A 68 -15.10 -1.92 5.29
C ALA A 68 -16.43 -1.17 5.47
N LEU A 69 -16.40 0.14 5.73
CA LEU A 69 -17.59 0.96 5.85
C LEU A 69 -18.33 1.17 4.53
N ASP A 70 -17.60 1.36 3.43
CA ASP A 70 -18.17 1.66 2.11
C ASP A 70 -18.83 0.44 1.45
N ARG A 71 -18.12 -0.71 1.40
CA ARG A 71 -18.56 -1.89 0.63
C ARG A 71 -18.87 -3.14 1.46
N GLN A 72 -18.54 -3.15 2.76
CA GLN A 72 -18.81 -4.24 3.70
C GLN A 72 -18.40 -5.64 3.21
N HIS A 73 -17.31 -5.74 2.45
CA HIS A 73 -16.86 -7.00 1.88
C HIS A 73 -16.27 -7.90 2.98
N PRO A 74 -16.53 -9.24 2.98
CA PRO A 74 -16.07 -10.14 4.05
C PRO A 74 -14.56 -10.06 4.36
N ARG A 75 -13.73 -9.80 3.35
CA ARG A 75 -12.28 -9.60 3.51
C ARG A 75 -11.93 -8.35 4.33
N ASP A 76 -12.61 -7.24 4.09
CA ASP A 76 -12.32 -6.00 4.83
C ASP A 76 -12.79 -6.14 6.27
N LEU A 77 -13.92 -6.82 6.50
CA LEU A 77 -14.40 -7.15 7.85
C LEU A 77 -13.43 -8.08 8.60
N PHE A 78 -12.84 -9.05 7.90
CA PHE A 78 -11.80 -9.92 8.47
C PHE A 78 -10.57 -9.10 8.91
N ASP A 79 -10.10 -8.20 8.05
CA ASP A 79 -8.97 -7.32 8.37
C ASP A 79 -9.27 -6.40 9.58
N VAL A 80 -10.47 -5.84 9.65
CA VAL A 80 -10.90 -4.97 10.78
C VAL A 80 -11.04 -5.76 12.06
N ARG A 81 -11.56 -6.99 12.01
CA ARG A 81 -11.60 -7.89 13.18
C ARG A 81 -10.19 -8.12 13.72
N ASP A 82 -9.24 -8.45 12.85
CA ASP A 82 -7.86 -8.75 13.27
C ASP A 82 -7.14 -7.53 13.82
N LEU A 83 -7.39 -6.35 13.23
CA LEU A 83 -6.95 -5.07 13.81
C LEU A 83 -7.46 -4.91 15.24
N LEU A 84 -8.76 -5.06 15.47
CA LEU A 84 -9.37 -4.87 16.79
C LEU A 84 -8.91 -5.91 17.81
N ALA A 85 -8.61 -7.14 17.37
CA ALA A 85 -8.19 -8.22 18.25
C ALA A 85 -6.73 -8.09 18.71
N ASN A 86 -5.84 -7.56 17.85
CA ASN A 86 -4.39 -7.63 18.09
C ASN A 86 -3.71 -6.27 18.28
N GLU A 87 -4.16 -5.25 17.56
CA GLU A 87 -3.46 -3.96 17.47
C GLU A 87 -4.23 -2.81 18.13
N GLY A 88 -5.57 -2.89 18.10
CA GLY A 88 -6.47 -1.85 18.60
C GLY A 88 -6.52 -0.60 17.73
N VAL A 89 -7.30 0.39 18.17
CA VAL A 89 -7.42 1.69 17.50
C VAL A 89 -6.59 2.72 18.26
N THR A 90 -5.39 2.98 17.77
CA THR A 90 -4.48 3.98 18.33
C THR A 90 -4.86 5.39 17.88
N GLU A 91 -4.38 6.41 18.59
CA GLU A 91 -4.63 7.81 18.21
C GLU A 91 -4.11 8.15 16.80
N PRO A 92 -2.89 7.74 16.37
CA PRO A 92 -2.44 7.94 15.00
C PRO A 92 -3.32 7.25 13.95
N LEU A 93 -3.82 6.04 14.24
CA LEU A 93 -4.74 5.34 13.35
C LEU A 93 -6.08 6.08 13.25
N ARG A 94 -6.61 6.57 14.39
CA ARG A 94 -7.82 7.39 14.42
C ARG A 94 -7.65 8.66 13.59
N GLN A 95 -6.49 9.33 13.67
CA GLN A 95 -6.18 10.52 12.86
C GLN A 95 -6.14 10.22 11.36
N ALA A 96 -5.45 9.16 10.93
CA ALA A 96 -5.45 8.74 9.53
C ALA A 96 -6.86 8.39 9.05
N PHE A 97 -7.62 7.63 9.84
CA PHE A 97 -9.00 7.27 9.51
C PHE A 97 -9.89 8.50 9.33
N LEU A 98 -9.81 9.48 10.24
CA LEU A 98 -10.54 10.74 10.12
C LEU A 98 -10.13 11.53 8.88
N ALA A 99 -8.83 11.62 8.56
CA ALA A 99 -8.36 12.27 7.34
C ALA A 99 -8.91 11.60 6.07
N TYR A 100 -8.98 10.27 6.07
CA TYR A 100 -9.50 9.48 4.94
C TYR A 100 -11.02 9.66 4.76
N ILE A 101 -11.80 9.70 5.84
CA ILE A 101 -13.27 9.82 5.77
C ILE A 101 -13.75 11.27 5.54
N VAL A 102 -13.10 12.26 6.17
CA VAL A 102 -13.50 13.68 6.10
C VAL A 102 -13.10 14.33 4.77
N SER A 103 -12.26 13.69 3.97
CA SER A 103 -11.91 14.15 2.62
C SER A 103 -12.82 13.44 1.60
N PRO A 104 -14.00 13.96 1.20
CA PRO A 104 -14.86 13.28 0.25
C PRO A 104 -14.42 13.69 -1.15
N ILE A 105 -14.04 12.71 -1.97
CA ILE A 105 -13.88 12.63 -3.45
C ILE A 105 -13.75 13.87 -4.40
N ASP A 106 -13.67 15.15 -4.02
CA ASP A 106 -13.45 16.28 -4.96
C ASP A 106 -12.04 16.90 -4.87
N TRP A 107 -11.22 16.61 -5.88
CA TRP A 107 -9.75 16.68 -5.94
C TRP A 107 -9.21 17.72 -6.95
N ARG A 108 -10.06 18.57 -7.55
CA ARG A 108 -9.66 19.36 -8.73
C ARG A 108 -8.63 20.48 -8.51
N SER A 109 -8.28 20.84 -7.27
CA SER A 109 -7.63 22.15 -7.06
C SER A 109 -6.40 22.20 -6.17
N ARG A 110 -5.93 21.10 -5.53
CA ARG A 110 -4.68 21.24 -4.76
C ARG A 110 -3.93 19.95 -4.48
N CYS A 111 -2.67 19.99 -4.91
CA CYS A 111 -1.67 18.94 -4.82
C CYS A 111 -1.00 18.98 -3.44
N LEU A 112 -0.89 17.84 -2.75
CA LEU A 112 0.11 17.63 -1.70
C LEU A 112 0.89 16.37 -2.04
N ARG A 113 2.17 16.60 -2.36
CA ARG A 113 3.30 15.71 -2.66
C ARG A 113 2.96 14.31 -3.20
N GLN A 114 3.35 14.13 -4.46
CA GLN A 114 3.58 12.85 -5.10
C GLN A 114 4.57 12.04 -4.25
N THR A 115 4.14 10.88 -3.74
CA THR A 115 5.09 9.87 -3.29
C THR A 115 5.78 9.33 -4.54
N ASP A 116 7.07 9.62 -4.64
CA ASP A 116 7.94 9.09 -5.68
C ASP A 116 7.86 7.55 -5.70
N ALA A 117 7.98 7.04 -6.93
CA ALA A 117 7.92 5.64 -7.36
C ALA A 117 8.11 4.57 -6.29
N ILE A 118 7.26 3.54 -6.34
CA ILE A 118 7.47 2.23 -5.72
C ILE A 118 8.86 1.73 -6.15
N SER A 119 9.86 1.94 -5.29
CA SER A 119 11.21 1.47 -5.48
C SER A 119 11.40 0.22 -4.64
N VAL A 120 11.83 -0.85 -5.29
CA VAL A 120 12.24 -2.09 -4.63
C VAL A 120 13.76 -2.13 -4.72
N GLN A 121 14.44 -2.06 -3.58
CA GLN A 121 15.88 -2.24 -3.51
C GLN A 121 16.17 -3.72 -3.26
N ILE A 122 16.88 -4.34 -4.20
CA ILE A 122 17.30 -5.74 -4.11
C ILE A 122 18.81 -5.76 -3.94
N SER A 123 19.30 -6.36 -2.86
CA SER A 123 20.73 -6.61 -2.70
C SER A 123 20.99 -8.10 -2.94
N ARG A 124 21.64 -8.44 -4.05
CA ARG A 124 22.20 -9.79 -4.23
C ARG A 124 23.54 -9.85 -3.50
N LYS A 125 23.63 -10.68 -2.46
CA LYS A 125 24.92 -11.27 -2.08
C LYS A 125 25.29 -12.23 -3.20
N ILE A 126 26.23 -11.83 -4.05
CA ILE A 126 26.88 -12.77 -4.96
C ILE A 126 27.77 -13.63 -4.05
N SER A 127 27.26 -14.78 -3.59
CA SER A 127 28.13 -15.81 -3.01
C SER A 127 28.94 -16.38 -4.17
N GLY A 128 30.15 -15.87 -4.35
CA GLY A 128 31.14 -16.46 -5.24
C GLY A 128 31.73 -17.74 -4.65
N ALA A 129 32.10 -18.63 -5.58
CA ALA A 129 32.88 -19.87 -5.46
C ALA A 129 32.16 -21.08 -4.85
#